data_AF-A0A4R1JP48-F1
#
_entry.id   AF-A0A4R1JP48-F1
#
_cell.length_a   1.000
_cell.length_b   1.000
_cell.length_c   1.000
_cell.angle_alpha   90.00
_cell.angle_beta   90.00
_cell.angle_gamma   90.00
#
_symmetry.space_group_name_H-M   'P 1'
#
loop_
_entity.id
_entity.type
_entity.pdbx_description
1 polymer ?
#
loop_
_entity_poly.entity_id
_entity_poly.type
_entity_poly.pdbx_seq_one_letter_code
_entity_poly.pdbx_strand_id
1 'polypeptide(L)'
;MKNQVTSIYKQAERFAEITKKSIISGNIVRAKKCLALAERLFISGSNETKNAISNVYVFSVSSFMEVRHCNISHLFPQTLKAEYIKQINTSGV
;
A
#
# COMPACT_ATOMS: atom_id res chain seq x y z
N MET A 1 -19.81 -9.30 14.40
CA MET A 1 -19.11 -8.45 13.39
C MET A 1 -17.59 -8.32 13.59
N LYS A 2 -16.96 -8.92 14.63
CA LYS A 2 -15.51 -8.81 14.87
C LYS A 2 -14.61 -9.51 13.83
N ASN A 3 -15.07 -10.61 13.21
CA ASN A 3 -14.23 -11.41 12.31
C ASN A 3 -13.96 -10.77 10.93
N GLN A 4 -14.89 -9.94 10.43
CA GLN A 4 -14.75 -9.33 9.11
C GLN A 4 -13.70 -8.21 9.10
N VAL A 5 -13.62 -7.42 10.17
CA VAL A 5 -12.60 -6.39 10.33
C VAL A 5 -11.21 -7.03 10.28
N THR A 6 -10.94 -8.05 11.12
CA THR A 6 -9.68 -8.79 11.11
C THR A 6 -9.35 -9.39 9.73
N SER A 7 -10.36 -9.78 8.95
CA SER A 7 -10.16 -10.30 7.60
C SER A 7 -9.65 -9.22 6.63
N ILE A 8 -10.17 -7.99 6.68
CA ILE A 8 -9.77 -6.90 5.78
C ILE A 8 -8.32 -6.48 6.04
N TYR A 9 -7.90 -6.33 7.31
CA TYR A 9 -6.51 -6.01 7.64
C TYR A 9 -5.54 -7.11 7.17
N LYS A 10 -5.88 -8.40 7.39
CA LYS A 10 -5.10 -9.53 6.86
C LYS A 10 -5.04 -9.57 5.33
N GLN A 11 -6.11 -9.19 4.66
CA GLN A 11 -6.13 -9.08 3.19
C GLN A 11 -5.21 -7.94 2.71
N ALA A 12 -5.22 -6.80 3.39
CA ALA A 12 -4.32 -5.68 3.10
C ALA A 12 -2.84 -6.06 3.31
N GLU A 13 -2.51 -6.79 4.39
CA GLU A 13 -1.16 -7.34 4.63
C GLU A 13 -0.73 -8.25 3.47
N ARG A 14 -1.56 -9.24 3.12
CA ARG A 14 -1.28 -10.16 2.00
C ARG A 14 -1.12 -9.40 0.69
N PHE A 15 -1.93 -8.37 0.48
CA PHE A 15 -1.86 -7.57 -0.73
C PHE A 15 -0.56 -6.75 -0.80
N ALA A 16 -0.10 -6.21 0.33
CA ALA A 16 1.21 -5.56 0.43
C ALA A 16 2.33 -6.56 0.09
N GLU A 17 2.29 -7.78 0.61
CA GLU A 17 3.28 -8.82 0.30
C GLU A 17 3.34 -9.16 -1.20
N ILE A 18 2.17 -9.28 -1.86
CA ILE A 18 2.12 -9.52 -3.32
C ILE A 18 2.75 -8.36 -4.09
N THR A 19 2.49 -7.13 -3.66
CA THR A 19 3.05 -5.92 -4.27
C THR A 19 4.58 -5.91 -4.10
N LYS A 20 5.06 -6.11 -2.88
CA LYS A 20 6.50 -6.18 -2.55
C LYS A 20 7.22 -7.26 -3.36
N LYS A 21 6.66 -8.47 -3.47
CA LYS A 21 7.21 -9.54 -4.31
C LYS A 21 7.29 -9.14 -5.79
N SER A 22 6.29 -8.41 -6.29
CA SER A 22 6.29 -7.93 -7.67
C SER A 22 7.37 -6.87 -7.91
N ILE A 23 7.64 -6.02 -6.92
CA ILE A 23 8.72 -5.01 -6.96
C ILE A 23 10.09 -5.69 -6.94
N ILE A 24 10.31 -6.62 -6.01
CA ILE A 24 11.60 -7.34 -5.85
C ILE A 24 11.94 -8.15 -7.11
N SER A 25 10.95 -8.78 -7.73
CA SER A 25 11.15 -9.57 -8.96
C SER A 25 11.33 -8.72 -10.23
N GLY A 26 11.34 -7.38 -10.11
CA GLY A 26 11.43 -6.48 -11.26
C GLY A 26 10.18 -6.49 -12.14
N ASN A 27 9.08 -7.10 -11.71
CA ASN A 27 7.82 -7.13 -12.45
C ASN A 27 7.04 -5.82 -12.25
N ILE A 28 7.57 -4.75 -12.85
CA ILE A 28 7.04 -3.38 -12.71
C ILE A 28 5.61 -3.27 -13.23
N VAL A 29 5.26 -4.00 -14.30
CA VAL A 29 3.88 -4.04 -14.83
C VAL A 29 2.90 -4.55 -13.79
N ARG A 30 3.24 -5.65 -13.10
CA ARG A 30 2.41 -6.21 -12.03
C ARG A 30 2.39 -5.29 -10.81
N ALA A 31 3.52 -4.70 -10.42
CA ALA A 31 3.58 -3.75 -9.32
C ALA A 31 2.65 -2.54 -9.57
N LYS A 32 2.69 -1.94 -10.78
CA LYS A 32 1.77 -0.85 -11.17
C LYS A 32 0.30 -1.27 -11.07
N LYS A 33 -0.06 -2.48 -11.53
CA LYS A 33 -1.44 -2.99 -11.41
C LYS A 33 -1.88 -3.15 -9.96
N CYS A 34 -1.00 -3.65 -9.08
CA CYS A 34 -1.28 -3.75 -7.66
C CYS A 34 -1.48 -2.36 -7.03
N LEU A 35 -0.60 -1.40 -7.31
CA LEU A 35 -0.73 -0.04 -6.80
C LEU A 35 -2.00 0.65 -7.30
N ALA A 36 -2.38 0.48 -8.57
CA ALA A 36 -3.63 0.99 -9.13
C ALA A 36 -4.87 0.37 -8.47
N LEU A 37 -4.83 -0.93 -8.20
CA LEU A 37 -5.91 -1.60 -7.46
C LEU A 37 -6.01 -1.09 -6.01
N ALA A 38 -4.87 -0.88 -5.34
CA ALA A 38 -4.85 -0.29 -4.01
C ALA A 38 -5.43 1.12 -3.99
N GLU A 39 -5.09 1.96 -4.98
CA GLU A 39 -5.69 3.29 -5.12
C GLU A 39 -7.21 3.20 -5.28
N ARG A 40 -7.70 2.31 -6.16
CA ARG A 40 -9.14 2.13 -6.34
C ARG A 40 -9.83 1.76 -5.03
N LEU A 41 -9.27 0.81 -4.27
CA LEU A 41 -9.79 0.42 -2.95
C LEU A 41 -9.73 1.57 -1.94
N PHE A 42 -8.72 2.43 -2.01
CA PHE A 42 -8.59 3.60 -1.15
C PHE A 42 -9.61 4.71 -1.49
N ILE A 43 -9.94 4.89 -2.77
CA ILE A 43 -10.91 5.91 -3.20
C ILE A 43 -12.34 5.43 -2.96
N SER A 44 -12.68 4.22 -3.42
CA SER A 44 -14.06 3.74 -3.47
C SER A 44 -14.45 2.77 -2.37
N GLY A 45 -13.51 2.32 -1.53
CA GLY A 45 -13.78 1.37 -0.45
C GLY A 45 -14.56 1.97 0.72
N SER A 46 -15.05 1.10 1.60
CA SER A 46 -15.63 1.53 2.89
C SER A 46 -14.57 2.19 3.77
N ASN A 47 -14.97 2.91 4.83
CA ASN A 47 -14.03 3.54 5.76
C ASN A 47 -13.01 2.54 6.34
N GLU A 48 -13.46 1.31 6.63
CA GLU A 48 -12.59 0.22 7.09
C GLU A 48 -11.59 -0.19 6.02
N THR A 49 -12.03 -0.28 4.76
CA THR A 49 -11.14 -0.61 3.62
C THR A 49 -10.13 0.50 3.41
N LYS A 50 -10.54 1.77 3.44
CA LYS A 50 -9.65 2.92 3.32
C LYS A 50 -8.59 2.93 4.42
N ASN A 51 -9.02 2.68 5.67
CA ASN A 51 -8.13 2.58 6.82
C ASN A 51 -7.15 1.40 6.69
N ALA A 52 -7.60 0.24 6.22
CA ALA A 52 -6.72 -0.90 5.99
C ALA A 52 -5.71 -0.61 4.86
N ILE A 53 -6.13 0.04 3.78
CA ILE A 53 -5.20 0.41 2.70
C ILE A 53 -4.18 1.45 3.18
N SER A 54 -4.59 2.54 3.84
CA SER A 54 -3.64 3.53 4.36
C SER A 54 -2.72 2.93 5.44
N ASN A 55 -3.28 2.42 6.53
CA ASN A 55 -2.50 2.08 7.72
C ASN A 55 -1.75 0.75 7.63
N VAL A 56 -2.18 -0.17 6.76
CA VAL A 56 -1.50 -1.46 6.57
C VAL A 56 -0.78 -1.50 5.24
N TYR A 57 -1.50 -1.33 4.14
CA TYR A 57 -0.92 -1.55 2.81
C TYR A 57 0.13 -0.48 2.48
N VAL A 58 -0.24 0.80 2.54
CA VAL A 58 0.68 1.90 2.21
C VAL A 58 1.85 1.87 3.19
N PHE A 59 1.59 1.84 4.50
CA PHE A 59 2.64 1.76 5.51
C PHE A 59 3.63 0.61 5.24
N SER A 60 3.13 -0.61 4.99
CA SER A 60 3.99 -1.78 4.74
C SER A 60 4.84 -1.65 3.47
N VAL A 61 4.29 -1.06 2.40
CA VAL A 61 5.05 -0.83 1.16
C VAL A 61 6.07 0.29 1.34
N SER A 62 5.71 1.37 2.05
CA SER A 62 6.61 2.49 2.38
C SER A 62 7.82 2.01 3.18
N SER A 63 7.60 1.31 4.29
CA SER A 63 8.68 0.79 5.13
C SER A 63 9.56 -0.18 4.36
N PHE A 64 8.97 -1.01 3.49
CA PHE A 64 9.75 -1.88 2.61
C PHE A 64 10.67 -1.10 1.66
N MET A 65 10.18 -0.01 1.08
CA MET A 65 10.98 0.86 0.20
C MET A 65 12.16 1.50 0.93
N GLU A 66 11.92 1.98 2.15
CA GLU A 66 12.96 2.56 3.01
C GLU A 66 14.04 1.52 3.36
N VAL A 67 13.64 0.36 3.87
CA VAL A 67 14.55 -0.73 4.28
C VAL A 67 15.35 -1.28 3.11
N ARG A 68 14.79 -1.31 1.90
CA ARG A 68 15.47 -1.80 0.69
C ARG A 68 16.20 -0.69 -0.08
N HIS A 69 16.16 0.56 0.39
CA HIS A 69 16.67 1.73 -0.33
C HIS A 69 16.19 1.78 -1.80
N CYS A 70 14.94 1.38 -2.06
CA CYS A 70 14.38 1.35 -3.41
C CYS A 70 13.31 2.43 -3.60
N ASN A 71 13.56 3.35 -4.52
CA ASN A 71 12.63 4.46 -4.79
C ASN A 71 11.70 4.15 -5.97
N ILE A 72 10.56 3.56 -5.65
CA ILE A 72 9.47 3.32 -6.60
C ILE A 72 8.29 4.30 -6.43
N SER A 73 8.49 5.43 -5.74
CA SER A 73 7.44 6.41 -5.48
C SER A 73 6.78 6.95 -6.76
N HIS A 74 7.50 6.92 -7.89
CA HIS A 74 6.99 7.28 -9.21
C HIS A 74 5.96 6.28 -9.78
N LEU A 75 5.90 5.06 -9.24
CA LEU A 75 4.90 4.05 -9.61
C LEU A 75 3.57 4.23 -8.90
N PHE A 76 3.55 5.00 -7.81
CA PHE A 76 2.33 5.23 -7.04
C PHE A 76 1.36 6.11 -7.85
N PRO A 77 0.10 5.67 -8.00
CA PRO A 77 -0.96 6.51 -8.53
C PRO A 77 -1.22 7.73 -7.63
N GLN A 78 -1.80 8.79 -8.20
CA GLN A 78 -1.82 10.14 -7.61
C GLN A 78 -2.32 10.20 -6.16
N THR A 79 -3.47 9.61 -5.86
CA THR A 79 -4.10 9.66 -4.54
C THR A 79 -3.35 8.80 -3.54
N LEU A 80 -2.93 7.61 -3.97
CA LEU A 80 -2.13 6.71 -3.13
C LEU A 80 -0.75 7.29 -2.85
N LYS A 81 -0.16 8.02 -3.80
CA LYS A 81 1.10 8.73 -3.65
C LYS A 81 0.98 9.87 -2.63
N ALA A 82 -0.13 10.59 -2.62
CA ALA A 82 -0.38 11.62 -1.62
C ALA A 82 -0.41 11.04 -0.20
N GLU A 83 -1.07 9.88 -0.01
CA GLU A 83 -1.09 9.19 1.28
C GLU A 83 0.31 8.66 1.67
N TYR A 84 1.05 8.10 0.71
CA TYR A 84 2.46 7.74 0.90
C TYR A 84 3.30 8.94 1.39
N ILE A 85 3.22 10.07 0.68
CA ILE A 85 3.97 11.30 1.03
C ILE A 85 3.58 11.79 2.42
N LYS A 86 2.29 11.76 2.75
CA LYS A 86 1.79 12.12 4.08
C LYS A 86 2.40 11.22 5.16
N GLN A 87 2.48 9.91 4.94
CA GLN A 87 3.05 8.97 5.91
C GLN A 87 4.54 9.21 6.12
N ILE A 88 5.34 9.31 5.06
CA ILE A 88 6.79 9.54 5.20
C ILE A 88 7.10 10.89 5.86
N ASN A 89 6.29 11.93 5.62
CA ASN A 89 6.48 13.25 6.23
C ASN A 89 6.01 13.29 7.70
N THR A 90 5.06 12.43 8.08
CA THR A 90 4.59 12.33 9.47
C THR A 90 5.49 11.42 10.31
N SER A 91 6.12 10.43 9.68
CA SER A 91 7.08 9.51 10.33
C SER A 91 8.49 10.09 10.46
N GLY A 92 8.67 11.40 10.23
CA GLY A 92 9.89 12.11 10.58
C GLY A 92 10.10 12.06 12.10
N VAL A 93 11.05 11.23 12.53
CA VAL A 93 11.69 11.32 13.86
C VAL A 93 12.47 12.62 13.94
#